data_AF-A0A1Q7CK87-F1
#
_entry.id   AF-A0A1Q7CK87-F1
#
_cell.length_a   1.000
_cell.length_b   1.000
_cell.length_c   1.000
_cell.angle_alpha   90.00
_cell.angle_beta   90.00
_cell.angle_gamma   90.00
#
_symmetry.space_group_name_H-M   'P 1'
#
loop_
_entity.id
_entity.type
_entity.pdbx_description
1 polymer ?
#
loop_
_entity_poly.entity_id
_entity_poly.type
_entity_poly.pdbx_seq_one_letter_code
_entity_poly.pdbx_strand_id
1 'polypeptide(L)' 'MRDRKISLTDLNQLRIWIESKPDVSEGPWYKDFGSFKLCGEGSYPKTFLLAGQTAKGRKL' A
#
# COMPACT_ATOMS: atom_id res chain seq x y z
N MET A 1 10.29 15.39 -13.80
CA MET A 1 9.14 14.90 -13.01
C MET A 1 8.99 13.42 -13.34
N ARG A 2 9.11 12.49 -12.39
CA ARG A 2 8.92 11.06 -12.68
C ARG A 2 7.43 10.75 -12.59
N ASP A 3 6.80 10.41 -13.71
CA ASP A 3 5.43 9.88 -13.73
C ASP A 3 5.37 8.60 -12.91
N ARG A 4 4.87 8.70 -11.67
CA ARG A 4 4.56 7.53 -10.85
C ARG A 4 3.28 6.92 -11.42
N LYS A 5 3.42 5.96 -12.34
CA LYS A 5 2.27 5.29 -12.97
C LYS A 5 1.68 4.26 -12.02
N ILE A 6 0.79 4.70 -11.12
CA ILE A 6 -0.23 3.83 -10.53
C ILE A 6 -1.37 3.80 -11.55
N SER A 7 -1.67 2.61 -12.08
CA SER A 7 -2.71 2.43 -13.09
C SER A 7 -4.13 2.45 -12.48
N LEU A 8 -5.15 2.55 -13.33
CA LEU A 8 -6.55 2.38 -12.92
C LEU A 8 -6.81 1.01 -12.29
N THR A 9 -6.17 -0.03 -12.81
CA THR A 9 -6.24 -1.39 -12.25
C THR A 9 -5.66 -1.44 -10.83
N ASP A 10 -4.53 -0.76 -10.60
CA ASP A 10 -3.90 -0.65 -9.27
C ASP A 10 -4.82 0.05 -8.26
N LEU A 11 -5.46 1.15 -8.67
CA LEU A 11 -6.43 1.87 -7.83
C LEU A 11 -7.66 1.01 -7.50
N ASN A 12 -8.12 0.17 -8.43
CA ASN A 12 -9.24 -0.73 -8.16
C ASN A 12 -8.85 -1.84 -7.16
N GLN A 13 -7.64 -2.40 -7.27
CA GLN A 13 -7.13 -3.35 -6.27
C GLN A 13 -7.03 -2.72 -4.87
N LEU A 14 -6.57 -1.48 -4.80
CA LEU A 14 -6.55 -0.70 -3.56
C LEU A 14 -7.96 -0.53 -2.98
N ARG A 15 -8.94 -0.12 -3.81
CA ARG A 15 -10.33 0.07 -3.38
C ARG A 15 -10.90 -1.19 -2.76
N ILE A 16 -10.80 -2.32 -3.46
CA ILE A 16 -11.32 -3.62 -3.00
C ILE A 16 -10.69 -3.98 -1.64
N TRP A 17 -9.40 -3.74 -1.47
CA TRP A 17 -8.72 -4.01 -0.21
C TRP A 17 -9.16 -3.08 0.93
N ILE A 18 -9.39 -1.78 0.68
CA ILE A 18 -9.92 -0.87 1.71
C ILE A 18 -11.35 -1.27 2.11
N GLU A 19 -12.18 -1.60 1.12
CA GLU A 19 -13.57 -2.03 1.34
C GLU A 19 -13.67 -3.32 2.16
N SER A 20 -12.65 -4.19 2.11
CA SER A 20 -12.60 -5.41 2.93
C SER A 20 -12.32 -5.15 4.41
N LYS A 21 -12.12 -3.89 4.84
CA LYS A 21 -11.79 -3.49 6.23
C LYS A 21 -10.70 -4.38 6.85
N PRO A 22 -9.49 -4.36 6.27
CA PRO A 22 -8.42 -5.27 6.64
C PRO A 22 -7.96 -4.98 8.06
N ASP A 23 -7.61 -6.04 8.79
CA ASP A 23 -6.90 -5.89 10.06
C ASP A 23 -5.46 -5.42 9.79
N VAL A 24 -5.07 -4.35 10.44
CA VAL A 24 -3.76 -3.72 10.28
C VAL A 24 -3.09 -3.57 11.62
N SER A 25 -1.77 -3.69 11.66
CA SER A 25 -1.03 -3.57 12.91
C SER A 25 -1.08 -2.14 13.45
N GLU A 26 -1.05 -1.99 14.78
CA GLU A 26 -0.96 -0.65 15.41
C GLU A 26 0.35 0.08 15.04
N GLY A 27 1.44 -0.67 14.81
CA GLY A 27 2.73 -0.14 14.36
C GLY A 27 2.86 -0.01 12.83
N PRO A 28 4.06 0.30 12.31
CA PRO A 28 4.30 0.42 10.89
C PRO A 28 3.97 -0.89 10.15
N TRP A 29 3.24 -0.79 9.05
CA TRP A 29 2.88 -1.92 8.20
C TRP A 29 2.98 -1.55 6.72
N TYR A 30 3.03 -2.58 5.87
CA TYR A 30 2.88 -2.41 4.45
C TYR A 30 2.12 -3.56 3.80
N LYS A 31 1.36 -3.26 2.75
CA LYS A 31 0.77 -4.24 1.85
C LYS A 31 1.42 -4.17 0.49
N ASP A 32 1.76 -5.32 -0.05
CA ASP A 32 2.33 -5.46 -1.39
C ASP A 32 1.22 -5.81 -2.40
N PHE A 33 1.03 -4.95 -3.41
CA PHE A 33 0.10 -5.15 -4.52
C PHE A 33 0.83 -5.61 -5.80
N GLY A 34 2.13 -5.89 -5.72
CA GLY A 34 2.99 -6.30 -6.83
C GLY A 34 3.58 -5.11 -7.59
N SER A 35 2.73 -4.30 -8.21
CA SER A 35 3.13 -3.08 -8.96
C SER A 35 3.53 -1.91 -8.04
N PHE A 36 2.90 -1.84 -6.87
CA PHE A 36 3.18 -0.87 -5.82
C PHE A 36 3.01 -1.51 -4.43
N LYS A 37 3.49 -0.81 -3.40
CA LYS A 37 3.23 -1.13 -2.00
C LYS A 37 2.57 0.05 -1.32
N LEU A 38 1.57 -0.21 -0.49
CA LEU A 38 0.98 0.76 0.41
C LEU A 38 1.63 0.61 1.77
N CYS A 39 2.23 1.67 2.30
CA CYS A 39 2.77 1.71 3.65
C CYS A 39 1.86 2.54 4.55
N GLY A 40 1.65 2.09 5.78
CA GLY A 40 0.85 2.78 6.78
C GLY A 40 1.34 2.51 8.19
N GLU A 41 0.63 3.06 9.17
CA GLU A 41 0.86 2.86 10.59
C GLU A 41 -0.47 3.04 11.32
N GLY A 42 -0.84 2.09 12.18
CA GLY A 42 -2.18 2.02 12.74
C GLY A 42 -3.24 2.00 11.63
N SER A 43 -4.33 2.75 11.79
CA SER A 43 -5.41 2.82 10.80
C SER A 43 -5.10 3.69 9.58
N TYR A 44 -3.91 4.31 9.51
CA TYR A 44 -3.63 5.36 8.52
C TYR A 44 -2.68 4.89 7.41
N PRO A 45 -3.11 4.91 6.13
CA PRO A 45 -2.18 4.82 5.01
C PRO A 45 -1.33 6.08 4.94
N LYS A 46 -0.01 5.92 4.78
CA LYS A 46 0.97 7.02 4.78
C LYS A 46 1.56 7.31 3.40
N THR A 47 1.99 6.28 2.66
CA THR A 47 2.67 6.49 1.37
C THR A 47 2.57 5.29 0.44
N PHE A 48 2.79 5.57 -0.85
CA PHE A 48 2.91 4.59 -1.91
C PHE A 48 4.38 4.44 -2.31
N LEU A 49 4.83 3.19 -2.41
CA LEU A 49 6.14 2.82 -2.92
C LEU A 49 5.98 2.08 -4.24
N LEU A 50 6.85 2.37 -5.21
CA LEU A 50 6.93 1.62 -6.46
C LEU A 50 7.59 0.25 -6.23
N ALA A 51 7.40 -0.66 -7.19
CA ALA A 51 8.18 -1.89 -7.27
C ALA A 51 9.70 -1.59 -7.16
N GLY A 52 10.41 -2.41 -6.38
CA GLY A 52 11.84 -2.22 -6.08
C GLY A 52 12.18 -1.28 -4.92
N GLN A 53 11.24 -0.44 -4.45
CA GLN A 53 11.45 0.33 -3.22
C GLN A 53 11.17 -0.54 -1.98
N THR A 54 12.04 -0.39 -0.97
CA THR A 54 11.96 -1.12 0.31
C THR A 54 10.90 -0.50 1.22
N ALA A 55 9.97 -1.32 1.69
CA ALA A 55 8.98 -0.92 2.69
C ALA A 55 9.50 -1.20 4.10
N LYS A 56 9.05 -0.40 5.07
CA LYS A 56 9.32 -0.60 6.50
C LYS A 56 8.04 -1.07 7.19
N GLY A 57 8.19 -1.95 8.19
CA GLY A 57 7.07 -2.42 9.02
C GLY A 57 6.67 -3.86 8.74
N ARG A 58 5.58 -4.29 9.38
CA ARG A 58 5.02 -5.64 9.21
C ARG A 58 4.34 -5.77 7.85
N LYS A 59 4.63 -6.86 7.14
CA LYS A 59 3.90 -7.19 5.91
C LYS A 59 2.50 -7.68 6.23
N LEU A 60 1.50 -7.14 5.53
CA LEU A 60 0.09 -7.58 5.53
C LEU A 60 -0.20 -8.55 4.39
#